data_AF-A0A7J4V204-F1
#
_entry.id   AF-A0A7J4V204-F1
#
_cell.length_a   1.000
_cell.length_b   1.000
_cell.length_c   1.000
_cell.angle_alpha   90.00
_cell.angle_beta   90.00
_cell.angle_gamma   90.00
#
_symmetry.space_group_name_H-M   'P 1'
#
loop_
_entity.id
_entity.type
_entity.pdbx_description
1 polymer ?
#
loop_
_entity_poly.entity_id
_entity_poly.type
_entity_poly.pdbx_seq_one_letter_code
_entity_poly.pdbx_strand_id
1 'polypeptide(L)'
;MTSDKDAILAELENGVKGLQQEVAVEAARKALAAGMNPVEAIENGLAKGIREVGEKFAKKEMFVVELIYAAEIMSSAIQVLEPEMKRLS
;
A
#
# COMPACT_ATOMS: atom_id res chain seq x y z
N MET A 1 -12.16 -18.97 1.28
CA MET A 1 -11.36 -18.73 2.49
C MET A 1 -10.27 -17.76 2.09
N THR A 2 -10.40 -16.49 2.44
CA THR A 2 -9.34 -15.50 2.22
C THR A 2 -8.32 -15.68 3.34
N SER A 3 -7.04 -15.85 3.00
CA SER A 3 -5.98 -16.00 4.00
C SER A 3 -5.77 -14.65 4.70
N ASP A 4 -5.31 -14.63 5.96
CA ASP A 4 -5.06 -13.37 6.69
C ASP A 4 -4.09 -12.42 5.93
N LYS A 5 -3.16 -13.00 5.18
CA LYS A 5 -2.26 -12.27 4.27
C LYS A 5 -3.01 -11.56 3.13
N ASP A 6 -3.97 -12.23 2.51
CA ASP A 6 -4.74 -11.67 1.39
C ASP A 6 -5.57 -10.47 1.87
N ALA A 7 -6.10 -10.53 3.10
CA ALA A 7 -6.83 -9.42 3.71
C ALA A 7 -5.91 -8.21 3.93
N ILE A 8 -4.70 -8.42 4.46
CA ILE A 8 -3.70 -7.36 4.65
C ILE A 8 -3.30 -6.73 3.32
N LEU A 9 -3.06 -7.54 2.28
CA LEU A 9 -2.72 -7.05 0.94
C LEU A 9 -3.85 -6.20 0.35
N ALA A 10 -5.10 -6.64 0.54
CA ALA A 10 -6.27 -5.87 0.10
C ALA A 10 -6.40 -4.55 0.87
N GLU A 11 -6.14 -4.52 2.17
CA GLU A 11 -6.14 -3.27 2.95
C GLU A 11 -5.04 -2.30 2.51
N LEU A 12 -3.83 -2.80 2.23
CA LEU A 12 -2.73 -2.00 1.67
C LEU A 12 -3.12 -1.37 0.33
N GLU A 13 -3.69 -2.18 -0.57
CA GLU A 13 -4.17 -1.72 -1.88
C GLU A 13 -5.28 -0.67 -1.72
N ASN A 14 -6.30 -0.97 -0.92
CA ASN A 14 -7.46 -0.11 -0.67
C ASN A 14 -7.08 1.21 -0.01
N GLY A 15 -6.11 1.20 0.91
CA GLY A 15 -5.61 2.41 1.55
C GLY A 15 -5.02 3.39 0.54
N VAL A 16 -4.23 2.91 -0.43
CA VAL A 16 -3.64 3.76 -1.46
C VAL A 16 -4.71 4.23 -2.46
N LYS A 17 -5.49 3.32 -3.05
CA LYS A 17 -6.46 3.70 -4.10
C LYS A 17 -7.68 4.45 -3.58
N GLY A 18 -7.98 4.29 -2.30
CA GLY A 18 -9.05 4.98 -1.60
C GLY A 18 -8.60 6.28 -0.93
N LEU A 19 -7.35 6.70 -1.12
CA LEU A 19 -6.75 7.89 -0.50
C LEU A 19 -6.88 7.90 1.03
N GLN A 20 -6.75 6.72 1.66
CA GLN A 20 -6.88 6.49 3.10
C GLN A 20 -5.51 6.16 3.69
N GLN A 21 -4.79 7.20 4.12
CA GLN A 21 -3.43 7.07 4.68
C GLN A 21 -3.38 6.14 5.90
N GLU A 22 -4.31 6.33 6.84
CA GLU A 22 -4.37 5.56 8.08
C GLU A 22 -4.54 4.08 7.80
N VAL A 23 -5.43 3.71 6.87
CA VAL A 23 -5.65 2.33 6.45
C VAL A 23 -4.38 1.70 5.88
N ALA A 24 -3.67 2.39 4.98
CA ALA A 24 -2.43 1.87 4.39
C ALA A 24 -1.33 1.68 5.44
N VAL A 25 -1.18 2.63 6.37
CA VAL A 25 -0.18 2.59 7.45
C VAL A 25 -0.49 1.48 8.45
N GLU A 26 -1.75 1.32 8.86
CA GLU A 26 -2.17 0.24 9.76
C GLU A 26 -2.00 -1.14 9.10
N ALA A 27 -2.38 -1.27 7.84
CA ALA A 27 -2.19 -2.51 7.08
C ALA A 27 -0.70 -2.89 6.95
N ALA A 28 0.19 -1.89 6.78
CA ALA A 28 1.63 -2.13 6.78
C ALA A 28 2.13 -2.65 8.14
N ARG A 29 1.61 -2.12 9.25
CA ARG A 29 1.92 -2.65 10.59
C ARG A 29 1.40 -4.08 10.78
N LYS A 30 0.19 -4.37 10.30
CA LYS A 30 -0.38 -5.74 10.31
C LYS A 30 0.48 -6.70 9.49
N ALA A 31 0.99 -6.28 8.33
CA ALA A 31 1.89 -7.08 7.50
C ALA A 31 3.16 -7.50 8.26
N LEU A 32 3.79 -6.55 8.95
CA LEU A 32 4.97 -6.84 9.79
C LEU A 32 4.62 -7.76 10.97
N ALA A 33 3.50 -7.51 11.65
CA ALA A 33 3.04 -8.34 12.76
C ALA A 33 2.72 -9.79 12.33
N ALA A 34 2.26 -9.97 11.10
CA ALA A 34 1.98 -11.28 10.49
C ALA A 34 3.24 -11.97 9.93
N GLY A 35 4.43 -11.36 10.07
CA GLY A 35 5.67 -11.89 9.49
C GLY A 35 5.65 -11.96 7.96
N MET A 36 4.87 -11.09 7.31
CA MET A 36 4.84 -10.97 5.86
C MET A 36 6.15 -10.36 5.37
N ASN A 37 6.63 -10.82 4.21
CA ASN A 37 7.79 -10.18 3.58
C ASN A 37 7.42 -8.73 3.21
N PRO A 38 8.17 -7.71 3.68
CA PRO A 38 7.91 -6.32 3.34
C PRO A 38 7.85 -6.04 1.83
N VAL A 39 8.69 -6.73 1.04
CA VAL A 39 8.70 -6.61 -0.42
C VAL A 39 7.40 -7.14 -1.02
N GLU A 40 6.90 -8.25 -0.50
CA GLU A 40 5.61 -8.82 -0.91
C GLU A 40 4.46 -7.85 -0.60
N ALA A 41 4.46 -7.22 0.58
CA ALA A 41 3.46 -6.22 0.96
C ALA A 41 3.46 -4.99 0.02
N ILE A 42 4.65 -4.54 -0.40
CA ILE A 42 4.80 -3.44 -1.34
C ILE A 42 4.29 -3.84 -2.72
N GLU A 43 4.80 -4.94 -3.29
CA GLU A 43 4.51 -5.34 -4.67
C GLU A 43 3.06 -5.78 -4.89
N ASN A 44 2.52 -6.54 -3.92
CA ASN A 44 1.20 -7.17 -4.05
C ASN A 44 0.07 -6.38 -3.38
N GLY A 45 0.39 -5.35 -2.58
CA GLY A 45 -0.58 -4.45 -1.95
C GLY A 45 -0.44 -3.01 -2.47
N LEU A 46 0.53 -2.26 -1.92
CA LEU A 46 0.69 -0.82 -2.17
C LEU A 46 0.85 -0.48 -3.66
N ALA A 47 1.69 -1.24 -4.37
CA ALA A 47 1.97 -1.03 -5.78
C ALA A 47 0.75 -1.33 -6.68
N LYS A 48 -0.17 -2.21 -6.26
CA LYS A 48 -1.44 -2.40 -6.98
C LYS A 48 -2.34 -1.17 -6.81
N GLY A 49 -2.40 -0.64 -5.60
CA GLY A 49 -3.20 0.55 -5.30
C GLY A 49 -2.76 1.76 -6.13
N ILE A 50 -1.46 2.05 -6.19
CA ILE A 50 -0.97 3.21 -6.97
C ILE A 50 -1.12 3.01 -8.49
N ARG A 51 -1.03 1.76 -8.99
CA ARG A 51 -1.27 1.46 -10.41
C ARG A 51 -2.72 1.77 -10.79
N GLU A 52 -3.68 1.36 -9.96
CA GLU A 52 -5.10 1.67 -10.21
C GLU A 52 -5.35 3.18 -10.19
N VAL A 53 -4.69 3.92 -9.28
CA VAL A 53 -4.76 5.38 -9.26
C VAL A 53 -4.20 5.99 -10.55
N GLY A 54 -3.06 5.49 -11.02
CA GLY A 54 -2.44 5.91 -12.28
C GLY A 54 -3.35 5.66 -13.50
N GLU A 55 -4.04 4.51 -13.54
CA GLU A 55 -5.00 4.20 -14.60
C GLU A 55 -6.21 5.15 -14.59
N LYS A 56 -6.78 5.42 -13.42
CA LYS A 56 -7.89 6.38 -13.25
C LYS A 56 -7.48 7.80 -13.63
N PHE A 57 -6.27 8.21 -13.26
CA PHE A 57 -5.69 9.49 -13.70
C PHE A 57 -5.56 9.54 -15.24
N ALA A 58 -5.03 8.49 -15.87
CA ALA A 58 -4.93 8.41 -17.33
C ALA A 58 -6.30 8.48 -18.04
N LYS A 59 -7.35 7.96 -17.39
CA LYS A 59 -8.75 8.04 -17.84
C LYS A 59 -9.43 9.38 -17.51
N LYS A 60 -8.73 10.33 -16.87
CA LYS A 60 -9.28 11.61 -16.38
C LYS A 60 -10.38 11.45 -15.32
N GLU A 61 -10.37 10.33 -14.60
CA GLU A 61 -11.29 10.03 -13.49
C GLU A 61 -10.74 10.50 -12.13
N MET A 62 -9.46 10.90 -12.09
CA MET A 62 -8.81 11.53 -10.94
C MET A 62 -7.92 12.71 -11.38
N PHE A 63 -7.70 13.64 -10.47
CA PHE A 63 -6.84 14.80 -10.63
C PHE A 63 -5.38 14.47 -10.26
N VAL A 64 -4.46 15.30 -10.78
CA VAL A 64 -3.02 15.17 -10.47
C VAL A 64 -2.73 15.27 -8.96
N VAL A 65 -3.51 16.07 -8.22
CA VAL A 65 -3.36 16.20 -6.76
C VAL A 65 -3.73 14.92 -6.02
N GLU A 66 -4.69 14.16 -6.53
CA GLU A 66 -5.09 12.86 -5.97
C GLU A 66 -4.02 11.79 -6.26
N LEU A 67 -3.43 11.81 -7.46
CA LEU A 67 -2.30 10.94 -7.80
C LEU A 67 -1.08 11.21 -6.90
N ILE A 68 -0.74 12.49 -6.68
CA ILE A 68 0.36 12.88 -5.78
C ILE A 68 0.05 12.40 -4.36
N TYR A 69 -1.16 12.60 -3.88
CA TYR A 69 -1.54 12.17 -2.53
C TYR A 69 -1.51 10.65 -2.36
N ALA A 70 -1.95 9.87 -3.36
CA ALA A 70 -1.80 8.42 -3.33
C ALA A 70 -0.33 7.97 -3.24
N ALA A 71 0.58 8.68 -3.92
CA ALA A 71 2.02 8.41 -3.84
C ALA A 71 2.58 8.73 -2.45
N GLU A 72 2.12 9.80 -1.80
CA GLU A 72 2.47 10.14 -0.41
C GLU A 72 1.97 9.09 0.59
N ILE A 73 0.75 8.57 0.39
CA ILE A 73 0.19 7.48 1.20
C ILE A 73 1.03 6.21 1.05
N MET A 74 1.37 5.83 -0.19
CA MET A 74 2.26 4.69 -0.46
C MET A 74 3.61 4.87 0.22
N SER A 75 4.22 6.05 0.12
CA SER A 75 5.50 6.37 0.78
C SER A 75 5.40 6.22 2.30
N SER A 76 4.33 6.74 2.91
CA SER A 76 4.07 6.63 4.35
C SER A 76 3.95 5.18 4.82
N ALA A 77 3.28 4.32 4.03
CA ALA A 77 3.19 2.89 4.31
C ALA A 77 4.54 2.17 4.13
N ILE A 78 5.35 2.54 3.12
CA ILE A 78 6.70 2.00 2.92
C ILE A 78 7.62 2.34 4.09
N GLN A 79 7.55 3.56 4.65
CA GLN A 79 8.36 3.95 5.81
C GLN A 79 8.10 3.06 7.03
N VAL A 80 6.89 2.50 7.17
CA VAL A 80 6.59 1.50 8.22
C VAL A 80 7.33 0.20 7.96
N LEU A 81 7.43 -0.22 6.70
CA LEU A 81 8.03 -1.47 6.25
C LEU A 81 9.57 -1.43 6.18
N GLU A 82 10.15 -0.23 5.99
CA GLU A 82 11.60 -0.01 5.86
C GLU A 82 12.49 -0.62 6.95
N PRO A 83 12.16 -0.49 8.26
CA PRO A 83 13.01 -1.03 9.31
C PRO A 83 13.18 -2.55 9.21
N GLU A 84 12.15 -3.26 8.76
CA GLU A 84 12.21 -4.71 8.61
C GLU A 84 12.96 -5.13 7.34
N MET A 85 12.86 -4.35 6.25
CA MET A 85 13.69 -4.57 5.06
C MET A 85 15.19 -4.48 5.37
N LYS A 86 15.60 -3.52 6.20
CA LYS A 86 16.99 -3.34 6.64
C LYS A 86 17.47 -4.44 7.60
N ARG A 87 16.55 -5.16 8.25
CA ARG A 87 16.86 -6.31 9.11
C ARG A 87 17.11 -7.58 8.29
N LEU A 88 16.51 -7.66 7.10
CA LEU A 88 16.64 -8.79 6.17
C LEU A 88 17.93 -8.76 5.33
N SER A 89 18.68 -7.66 5.36
CA SER A 89 19.99 -7.46 4.73
C SER A 89 21.14 -7.64 5.71
#